data_AF-A0A9X9LW68-F1
#
_entry.id   AF-A0A9X9LW68-F1
#
_cell.length_a   1.000
_cell.length_b   1.000
_cell.length_c   1.000
_cell.angle_alpha   90.00
_cell.angle_beta   90.00
_cell.angle_gamma   90.00
#
_symmetry.space_group_name_H-M   'P 1'
#
loop_
_entity.id
_entity.type
_entity.pdbx_description
1 polymer ?
#
loop_
_entity_poly.entity_id
_entity_poly.type
_entity_poly.pdbx_seq_one_letter_code
_entity_poly.pdbx_strand_id
1 'polypeptide(L)'
;MEEEQVADKSDKSKGNLLEESLVQLRCHFTWELLVEDTELPDLENRILDEIDFLDTRYNVGIHNLLAYVKHLKGQNQEALGSLREAEALIQQEQAAQSEARSLVTWGNYAWLHHRMGRPQEAQAYLDKVEDACKNLGASSRYSVQCPQMDCEEGWALLKCGGK
;
A
#
# COMPACT_ATOMS: atom_id res chain seq x y z
N MET A 1 34.17 -1.99 20.38
CA MET A 1 34.02 -3.08 19.37
C MET A 1 32.83 -4.00 19.67
N GLU A 2 32.37 -4.10 20.93
CA GLU A 2 31.16 -4.87 21.27
C GLU A 2 29.85 -4.08 21.08
N GLU A 3 29.83 -2.76 21.32
CA GLU A 3 28.61 -1.94 21.14
C GLU A 3 28.15 -1.84 19.67
N GLU A 4 29.09 -1.82 18.72
CA GLU A 4 28.82 -1.71 17.29
C GLU A 4 28.23 -3.01 16.70
N GLN A 5 28.63 -4.18 17.23
CA GLN A 5 28.06 -5.48 16.85
C GLN A 5 26.67 -5.75 17.47
N VAL A 6 26.35 -5.13 18.61
CA VAL A 6 25.03 -5.26 19.24
C VAL A 6 23.99 -4.36 18.55
N ALA A 7 24.39 -3.15 18.13
CA ALA A 7 23.53 -2.25 17.36
C ALA A 7 23.14 -2.85 16.00
N ASP A 8 24.11 -3.40 15.25
CA ASP A 8 23.89 -4.01 13.93
C ASP A 8 22.98 -5.25 13.99
N LYS A 9 23.15 -6.12 15.00
CA LYS A 9 22.25 -7.27 15.23
C LYS A 9 20.85 -6.85 15.66
N SER A 10 20.73 -5.82 16.51
CA SER A 10 19.42 -5.32 16.95
C SER A 10 18.65 -4.69 15.79
N ASP A 11 19.31 -3.91 14.94
CA ASP A 11 18.69 -3.25 13.79
C ASP A 11 18.24 -4.26 12.72
N LYS A 12 19.07 -5.29 12.46
CA LYS A 12 18.71 -6.40 11.58
C LYS A 12 17.53 -7.23 12.13
N SER A 13 17.49 -7.47 13.44
CA SER A 13 16.38 -8.19 14.07
C SER A 13 15.06 -7.41 14.00
N LYS A 14 15.11 -6.08 14.13
CA LYS A 14 13.95 -5.19 13.97
C LYS A 14 13.47 -5.13 12.52
N GLY A 15 14.39 -5.09 11.55
CA GLY A 15 14.07 -5.17 10.13
C GLY A 15 13.31 -6.45 9.78
N ASN A 16 13.72 -7.59 10.34
CA ASN A 16 13.04 -8.87 10.13
C ASN A 16 11.62 -8.87 10.72
N LEU A 17 11.42 -8.37 11.94
CA LEU A 17 10.10 -8.29 12.58
C LEU A 17 9.14 -7.34 11.83
N LEU A 18 9.69 -6.25 11.29
CA LEU A 18 8.94 -5.32 10.46
C LEU A 18 8.46 -6.00 9.18
N GLU A 19 9.34 -6.69 8.46
CA GLU A 19 8.98 -7.40 7.23
C GLU A 19 7.95 -8.52 7.48
N GLU A 20 8.08 -9.27 8.58
CA GLU A 20 7.09 -10.26 9.02
C GLU A 20 5.71 -9.66 9.29
N SER A 21 5.63 -8.40 9.69
CA SER A 21 4.36 -7.67 9.88
C SER A 21 3.83 -7.15 8.55
N LEU A 22 4.71 -6.62 7.68
CA LEU A 22 4.34 -6.08 6.37
C LEU A 22 3.72 -7.12 5.44
N VAL A 23 4.21 -8.37 5.46
CA VAL A 23 3.65 -9.47 4.63
C VAL A 23 2.23 -9.87 5.03
N GLN A 24 1.76 -9.48 6.21
CA GLN A 24 0.39 -9.76 6.68
C GLN A 24 -0.63 -8.72 6.19
N LEU A 25 -0.15 -7.57 5.69
CA LEU A 25 -1.01 -6.54 5.11
C LEU A 25 -1.67 -7.05 3.84
N ARG A 26 -2.86 -6.53 3.53
CA ARG A 26 -3.52 -6.72 2.23
C ARG A 26 -3.45 -5.41 1.45
N CYS A 27 -2.51 -5.35 0.51
CA CYS A 27 -2.26 -4.19 -0.34
C CYS A 27 -1.55 -4.64 -1.62
N HIS A 28 -1.21 -3.70 -2.51
CA HIS A 28 -0.68 -4.03 -3.83
C HIS A 28 0.66 -4.79 -3.78
N PHE A 29 1.43 -4.60 -2.71
CA PHE A 29 2.69 -5.30 -2.46
C PHE A 29 2.52 -6.77 -2.04
N THR A 30 1.32 -7.18 -1.61
CA THR A 30 1.03 -8.52 -1.11
C THR A 30 -0.05 -9.26 -1.90
N TRP A 31 -0.64 -8.63 -2.92
CA TRP A 31 -1.63 -9.23 -3.83
C TRP A 31 -1.04 -10.04 -4.99
N GLU A 32 0.28 -10.28 -4.98
CA GLU A 32 0.96 -11.10 -5.99
C GLU A 32 0.70 -10.68 -7.45
N LEU A 33 0.58 -9.36 -7.67
CA LEU A 33 0.35 -8.77 -8.98
C LEU A 33 1.52 -9.08 -9.94
N LEU A 34 1.20 -9.47 -11.18
CA LEU A 34 2.18 -9.89 -12.18
C LEU A 34 2.41 -8.83 -13.25
N VAL A 35 3.16 -7.77 -12.93
CA VAL A 35 3.46 -6.72 -13.92
C VAL A 35 4.82 -6.97 -14.55
N GLU A 36 4.86 -7.25 -15.86
CA GLU A 36 6.10 -7.36 -16.61
C GLU A 36 6.74 -5.98 -16.84
N ASP A 37 8.08 -5.89 -16.75
CA ASP A 37 8.80 -4.63 -16.94
C ASP A 37 8.51 -3.99 -18.32
N THR A 38 8.29 -4.82 -19.34
CA THR A 38 7.94 -4.39 -20.70
C THR A 38 6.53 -3.80 -20.81
N GLU A 39 5.63 -4.14 -19.89
CA GLU A 39 4.24 -3.69 -19.86
C GLU A 39 4.03 -2.48 -18.94
N LEU A 40 4.98 -2.20 -18.01
CA LEU A 40 4.89 -1.08 -17.06
C LEU A 40 4.54 0.28 -17.70
N PRO A 41 5.15 0.71 -18.82
CA PRO A 41 4.82 2.00 -19.44
C PRO A 41 3.39 2.05 -19.99
N ASP A 42 2.92 0.95 -20.60
CA ASP A 42 1.55 0.86 -21.11
C ASP A 42 0.54 0.86 -19.97
N LEU A 43 0.79 0.07 -18.92
CA LEU A 43 -0.05 0.01 -17.73
C LEU A 43 -0.17 1.38 -17.06
N GLU A 44 0.95 2.09 -16.87
CA GLU A 44 0.93 3.44 -16.30
C GLU A 44 0.08 4.41 -17.15
N ASN A 45 0.26 4.42 -18.47
CA ASN A 45 -0.52 5.30 -19.35
C ASN A 45 -2.02 4.99 -19.27
N ARG A 46 -2.41 3.71 -19.26
CA ARG A 46 -3.81 3.31 -19.10
C ARG A 46 -4.39 3.77 -17.76
N ILE A 47 -3.61 3.68 -16.68
CA ILE A 47 -4.03 4.16 -15.36
C ILE A 47 -4.21 5.68 -15.37
N LEU A 48 -3.28 6.43 -15.99
CA LEU A 48 -3.38 7.89 -16.11
C LEU A 48 -4.58 8.31 -16.95
N ASP A 49 -4.83 7.66 -18.08
CA ASP A 49 -6.03 7.88 -18.89
C ASP A 49 -7.31 7.63 -18.06
N GLU A 50 -7.33 6.58 -17.23
CA GLU A 50 -8.46 6.33 -16.34
C GLU A 50 -8.66 7.45 -15.30
N ILE A 51 -7.59 8.01 -14.73
CA ILE A 51 -7.67 9.16 -13.83
C ILE A 51 -8.26 10.38 -14.54
N ASP A 52 -7.84 10.64 -15.78
CA ASP A 52 -8.25 11.82 -16.54
C ASP A 52 -9.69 11.73 -17.07
N PHE A 53 -10.15 10.52 -17.44
CA PHE A 53 -11.41 10.34 -18.17
C PHE A 53 -12.53 9.64 -17.39
N LEU A 54 -12.23 8.92 -16.30
CA LEU A 54 -13.25 8.26 -15.49
C LEU A 54 -13.63 9.11 -14.27
N ASP A 55 -14.78 9.78 -14.34
CA ASP A 55 -15.41 10.41 -13.17
C ASP A 55 -15.99 9.32 -12.26
N THR A 56 -15.14 8.68 -11.45
CA THR A 56 -15.55 7.56 -10.60
C THR A 56 -15.35 7.83 -9.12
N ARG A 57 -16.29 7.28 -8.34
CA ARG A 57 -16.15 7.11 -6.88
C ARG A 57 -15.05 6.10 -6.48
N TYR A 58 -14.22 5.64 -7.43
CA TYR A 58 -13.18 4.63 -7.24
C TYR A 58 -11.76 5.18 -7.42
N ASN A 59 -11.60 6.50 -7.45
CA ASN A 59 -10.31 7.15 -7.70
C ASN A 59 -9.22 6.72 -6.69
N VAL A 60 -9.58 6.40 -5.44
CA VAL A 60 -8.63 5.94 -4.41
C VAL A 60 -7.82 4.72 -4.87
N GLY A 61 -8.50 3.69 -5.37
CA GLY A 61 -7.84 2.45 -5.83
C GLY A 61 -6.95 2.69 -7.06
N ILE A 62 -7.36 3.60 -7.95
CA ILE A 62 -6.58 3.98 -9.13
C ILE A 62 -5.26 4.65 -8.72
N HIS A 63 -5.31 5.60 -7.77
CA HIS A 63 -4.10 6.23 -7.24
C HIS A 63 -3.22 5.26 -6.43
N ASN A 64 -3.82 4.30 -5.71
CA ASN A 64 -3.08 3.24 -5.02
C ASN A 64 -2.31 2.34 -6.00
N LEU A 65 -2.94 1.94 -7.11
CA LEU A 65 -2.27 1.15 -8.14
C LEU A 65 -1.19 1.95 -8.85
N LEU A 66 -1.45 3.23 -9.17
CA LEU A 66 -0.45 4.12 -9.75
C LEU A 66 0.79 4.24 -8.87
N ALA A 67 0.61 4.33 -7.54
CA ALA A 67 1.73 4.35 -6.61
C ALA A 67 2.57 3.08 -6.68
N TYR A 68 1.94 1.92 -6.75
CA TYR A 68 2.62 0.64 -6.90
C TYR A 68 3.41 0.56 -8.23
N VAL A 69 2.79 0.93 -9.35
CA VAL A 69 3.44 0.96 -10.67
C VAL A 69 4.64 1.91 -10.70
N LYS A 70 4.49 3.11 -10.12
CA LYS A 70 5.60 4.07 -9.99
C LYS A 70 6.73 3.53 -9.12
N HIS A 71 6.41 2.78 -8.06
CA HIS A 71 7.41 2.10 -7.25
C HIS A 71 8.18 1.04 -8.06
N LEU A 72 7.48 0.20 -8.83
CA LEU A 72 8.13 -0.81 -9.71
C LEU A 72 9.10 -0.16 -10.71
N LYS A 73 8.78 1.04 -11.19
CA LYS A 73 9.65 1.85 -12.05
C LYS A 73 10.79 2.57 -11.31
N GLY A 74 10.91 2.41 -9.99
CA GLY A 74 11.91 3.10 -9.15
C GLY A 74 11.57 4.56 -8.82
N GLN A 75 10.38 5.04 -9.14
CA GLN A 75 9.94 6.43 -8.98
C GLN A 75 9.25 6.66 -7.61
N ASN A 76 9.95 6.29 -6.52
CA ASN A 76 9.36 6.26 -5.17
C ASN A 76 8.78 7.61 -4.68
N GLN A 77 9.34 8.74 -5.10
CA GLN A 77 8.80 10.07 -4.73
C GLN A 77 7.46 10.35 -5.41
N GLU A 78 7.31 9.92 -6.67
CA GLU A 78 6.05 10.05 -7.38
C GLU A 78 5.02 9.07 -6.84
N ALA A 79 5.44 7.87 -6.45
CA ALA A 79 4.58 6.90 -5.76
C ALA A 79 3.99 7.48 -4.46
N LEU A 80 4.80 8.19 -3.65
CA LEU A 80 4.30 8.94 -2.49
C LEU A 80 3.36 10.10 -2.88
N GLY A 81 3.53 10.68 -4.07
CA GLY A 81 2.59 11.65 -4.63
C GLY A 81 1.21 11.03 -4.82
N SER A 82 1.16 9.89 -5.52
CA SER A 82 -0.09 9.17 -5.78
C SER A 82 -0.78 8.68 -4.49
N LEU A 83 -0.03 8.19 -3.49
CA LEU A 83 -0.65 7.82 -2.21
C LEU A 83 -1.23 9.01 -1.43
N ARG A 84 -0.66 10.22 -1.58
CA ARG A 84 -1.24 11.45 -1.00
C ARG A 84 -2.53 11.85 -1.69
N GLU A 85 -2.61 11.67 -3.00
CA GLU A 85 -3.85 11.89 -3.75
C GLU A 85 -4.94 10.90 -3.30
N ALA A 86 -4.59 9.61 -3.13
CA ALA A 86 -5.49 8.60 -2.59
C ALA A 86 -6.03 8.98 -1.19
N GLU A 87 -5.16 9.38 -0.26
CA GLU A 87 -5.59 9.84 1.07
C GLU A 87 -6.46 11.11 1.01
N ALA A 88 -6.14 12.07 0.14
CA ALA A 88 -6.93 13.28 -0.03
C ALA A 88 -8.36 12.98 -0.50
N LEU A 89 -8.51 12.02 -1.42
CA LEU A 89 -9.81 11.55 -1.90
C LEU A 89 -10.61 10.86 -0.79
N ILE A 90 -9.97 10.02 0.03
CA ILE A 90 -10.62 9.39 1.19
C ILE A 90 -11.15 10.46 2.15
N GLN A 91 -10.39 11.53 2.39
CA GLN A 91 -10.79 12.63 3.29
C GLN A 91 -11.97 13.45 2.74
N GLN A 92 -12.10 13.58 1.41
CA GLN A 92 -13.20 14.29 0.78
C GLN A 92 -14.53 13.52 0.90
N GLU A 93 -14.49 12.20 0.95
CA GLU A 93 -15.67 11.37 1.16
C GLU A 93 -16.02 11.28 2.65
N GLN A 94 -17.01 12.07 3.10
CA GLN A 94 -17.52 12.11 4.50
C GLN A 94 -18.24 10.82 4.97
N ALA A 95 -17.78 9.63 4.58
CA ALA A 95 -18.41 8.36 4.92
C ALA A 95 -17.84 7.75 6.21
N ALA A 96 -18.71 7.11 7.00
CA ALA A 96 -18.37 6.32 8.19
C ALA A 96 -17.49 5.07 7.90
N GLN A 97 -16.99 4.91 6.67
CA GLN A 97 -16.20 3.80 6.18
C GLN A 97 -14.78 4.24 5.76
N SER A 98 -14.32 5.41 6.22
CA SER A 98 -13.02 5.97 5.86
C SER A 98 -11.86 5.07 6.30
N GLU A 99 -11.93 4.46 7.48
CA GLU A 99 -10.89 3.54 7.98
C GLU A 99 -10.74 2.32 7.06
N ALA A 100 -11.83 1.62 6.75
CA ALA A 100 -11.80 0.45 5.87
C ALA A 100 -11.24 0.76 4.47
N ARG A 101 -11.52 1.96 3.95
CA ARG A 101 -10.98 2.44 2.67
C ARG A 101 -9.53 2.88 2.74
N SER A 102 -9.04 3.26 3.92
CA SER A 102 -7.66 3.71 4.13
C SER A 102 -6.68 2.56 4.28
N LEU A 103 -7.16 1.36 4.62
CA LEU A 103 -6.30 0.21 4.92
C LEU A 103 -5.34 -0.14 3.77
N VAL A 104 -5.82 -0.18 2.53
CA VAL A 104 -4.96 -0.48 1.37
C VAL A 104 -3.92 0.62 1.18
N THR A 105 -4.34 1.89 1.27
CA THR A 105 -3.46 3.05 1.12
C THR A 105 -2.37 3.09 2.18
N TRP A 106 -2.72 2.84 3.45
CA TRP A 106 -1.74 2.77 4.54
C TRP A 106 -0.83 1.56 4.44
N GLY A 107 -1.35 0.42 3.99
CA GLY A 107 -0.52 -0.75 3.70
C GLY A 107 0.52 -0.47 2.60
N ASN A 108 0.10 0.21 1.53
CA ASN A 108 1.00 0.66 0.46
C ASN A 108 2.06 1.65 0.99
N TYR A 109 1.68 2.61 1.84
CA TYR A 109 2.65 3.51 2.47
C TYR A 109 3.66 2.74 3.32
N ALA A 110 3.22 1.80 4.15
CA ALA A 110 4.09 1.02 5.02
C ALA A 110 5.15 0.27 4.20
N TRP A 111 4.72 -0.41 3.13
CA TRP A 111 5.63 -1.09 2.21
C TRP A 111 6.56 -0.14 1.47
N LEU A 112 6.05 0.97 0.94
CA LEU A 112 6.86 1.94 0.19
C LEU A 112 7.94 2.57 1.07
N HIS A 113 7.59 2.98 2.30
CA HIS A 113 8.56 3.48 3.27
C HIS A 113 9.62 2.43 3.61
N HIS A 114 9.21 1.18 3.82
CA HIS A 114 10.16 0.09 4.05
C HIS A 114 11.13 -0.10 2.88
N ARG A 115 10.62 -0.13 1.63
CA ARG A 115 11.44 -0.23 0.40
C ARG A 115 12.36 0.97 0.18
N MET A 116 12.03 2.13 0.77
CA MET A 116 12.86 3.33 0.76
C MET A 116 13.90 3.39 1.89
N GLY A 117 14.00 2.35 2.73
CA GLY A 117 14.91 2.34 3.88
C GLY A 117 14.45 3.25 5.02
N ARG A 118 13.14 3.45 5.18
CA ARG A 118 12.51 4.32 6.17
C ARG A 118 11.66 3.52 7.16
N PRO A 119 12.29 2.75 8.07
CA PRO A 119 11.59 1.80 8.93
C PRO A 119 10.69 2.46 9.98
N GLN A 120 11.03 3.69 10.43
CA GLN A 120 10.21 4.40 11.41
C GLN A 120 8.88 4.84 10.81
N GLU A 121 8.90 5.37 9.59
CA GLU A 121 7.70 5.73 8.85
C GLU A 121 6.89 4.50 8.45
N ALA A 122 7.55 3.41 8.05
CA ALA A 122 6.88 2.14 7.78
C ALA A 122 6.11 1.63 9.02
N GLN A 123 6.76 1.66 10.19
CA GLN A 123 6.11 1.28 11.45
C GLN A 123 4.93 2.19 11.78
N ALA A 124 5.06 3.51 11.58
CA ALA A 124 3.97 4.44 11.85
C ALA A 124 2.70 4.16 11.02
N TYR A 125 2.85 3.70 9.77
CA TYR A 125 1.70 3.28 8.95
C TYR A 125 1.17 1.89 9.32
N LEU A 126 2.03 0.96 9.75
CA LEU A 126 1.59 -0.31 10.33
C LEU A 126 0.74 -0.10 11.59
N ASP A 127 1.14 0.82 12.46
CA ASP A 127 0.40 1.13 13.68
C ASP A 127 -1.00 1.69 13.34
N LYS A 128 -1.12 2.55 12.32
CA LYS A 128 -2.42 3.02 11.80
C LYS A 128 -3.31 1.87 11.31
N VAL A 129 -2.73 0.94 10.54
CA VAL A 129 -3.47 -0.23 10.04
C VAL A 129 -3.94 -1.09 11.22
N GLU A 130 -3.07 -1.34 12.18
CA GLU A 130 -3.40 -2.12 13.37
C GLU A 130 -4.55 -1.49 14.17
N ASP A 131 -4.50 -0.18 14.41
CA ASP A 131 -5.53 0.53 15.15
C ASP A 131 -6.87 0.52 14.41
N ALA A 132 -6.88 0.71 13.09
CA ALA A 132 -8.09 0.59 12.28
C ALA A 132 -8.63 -0.84 12.26
N CYS A 133 -7.78 -1.87 12.17
CA CYS A 133 -8.22 -3.27 12.28
C CYS A 133 -8.89 -3.56 13.63
N LYS A 134 -8.36 -3.01 14.73
CA LYS A 134 -9.00 -3.12 16.07
C LYS A 134 -10.37 -2.42 16.09
N ASN A 135 -10.47 -1.21 15.56
CA ASN A 135 -11.71 -0.44 15.51
C ASN A 135 -12.81 -1.14 14.69
N LEU A 136 -12.41 -1.81 13.60
CA LEU A 136 -13.30 -2.57 12.72
C LEU A 136 -13.65 -3.97 13.26
N GLY A 137 -13.11 -4.38 14.41
CA GLY A 137 -13.36 -5.69 15.01
C GLY A 137 -12.75 -6.85 14.22
N ALA A 138 -11.61 -6.63 13.56
CA ALA A 138 -10.94 -7.65 12.77
C ALA A 138 -10.38 -8.80 13.64
N SER A 139 -10.44 -10.02 13.11
CA SER A 139 -9.83 -11.20 13.76
C SER A 139 -8.31 -11.27 13.59
N SER A 140 -7.74 -10.50 12.66
CA SER A 140 -6.29 -10.41 12.42
C SER A 140 -5.77 -9.03 12.80
N ARG A 141 -4.49 -8.98 13.19
CA ARG A 141 -3.82 -7.74 13.65
C ARG A 141 -3.66 -6.69 12.56
N TYR A 142 -3.42 -7.11 11.32
CA TYR A 142 -3.05 -6.23 10.21
C TYR A 142 -3.96 -6.37 8.98
N SER A 143 -5.06 -7.12 9.10
CA SER A 143 -5.93 -7.42 7.97
C SER A 143 -7.38 -7.57 8.41
N VAL A 144 -8.29 -7.03 7.61
CA VAL A 144 -9.73 -7.20 7.75
C VAL A 144 -10.28 -7.77 6.44
N GLN A 145 -11.37 -8.52 6.55
CA GLN A 145 -12.18 -8.91 5.41
C GLN A 145 -13.25 -7.85 5.23
N CYS A 146 -13.14 -7.04 4.17
CA CYS A 146 -14.15 -6.06 3.83
C CYS A 146 -14.33 -5.93 2.31
N PRO A 147 -15.56 -5.67 1.83
CA PRO A 147 -15.85 -5.60 0.39
C PRO A 147 -15.02 -4.57 -0.38
N GLN A 148 -14.59 -3.50 0.29
CA GLN A 148 -13.78 -2.44 -0.31
C GLN A 148 -12.42 -2.97 -0.74
N MET A 149 -11.76 -3.74 0.13
CA MET A 149 -10.47 -4.35 -0.17
C MET A 149 -10.60 -5.44 -1.22
N ASP A 150 -11.63 -6.28 -1.14
CA ASP A 150 -11.86 -7.34 -2.12
C ASP A 150 -12.12 -6.76 -3.53
N CYS A 151 -12.84 -5.63 -3.61
CA CYS A 151 -13.09 -4.95 -4.86
C CYS A 151 -11.81 -4.34 -5.45
N GLU A 152 -10.97 -3.70 -4.62
CA GLU A 152 -9.73 -3.09 -5.07
C GLU A 152 -8.70 -4.14 -5.50
N GLU A 153 -8.58 -5.23 -4.74
CA GLU A 153 -7.71 -6.38 -5.07
C GLU A 153 -8.14 -7.02 -6.40
N GLY A 154 -9.43 -7.33 -6.57
CA GLY A 154 -9.95 -7.91 -7.80
C GLY A 154 -9.75 -7.00 -9.02
N TRP A 155 -9.90 -5.69 -8.84
CA TRP A 155 -9.63 -4.72 -9.91
C TRP A 155 -8.14 -4.64 -10.25
N ALA A 156 -7.24 -4.60 -9.25
CA ALA A 156 -5.80 -4.58 -9.47
C ALA A 156 -5.32 -5.84 -10.21
N LEU A 157 -5.83 -7.02 -9.83
CA LEU A 157 -5.56 -8.30 -10.52
C LEU A 157 -6.06 -8.30 -11.97
N LEU A 158 -7.19 -7.66 -12.26
CA LEU A 158 -7.68 -7.53 -13.64
C LEU A 158 -6.76 -6.63 -14.49
N LYS A 159 -6.17 -5.59 -13.90
CA LYS A 159 -5.30 -4.63 -14.61
C LYS A 159 -3.88 -5.13 -14.81
N CYS A 160 -3.36 -5.86 -13.83
CA CYS A 160 -1.98 -6.31 -13.77
C CYS A 160 -1.81 -7.79 -14.13
N GLY A 161 -2.88 -8.58 -14.15
CA GLY A 161 -2.78 -10.03 -14.09
C GLY A 161 -2.57 -10.56 -12.67
N GLY A 162 -2.84 -11.84 -12.46
CA GLY A 162 -2.63 -12.56 -11.20
C GLY A 162 -1.98 -13.92 -11.45
N LYS A 163 -1.29 -14.46 -10.43
CA LYS A 163 -0.81 -15.85 -10.42
C LYS A 163 -1.94 -16.85 -10.26
#